data_AF-A0A945CF61-F1
#
_entry.id   AF-A0A945CF61-F1
#
_cell.length_a   1.000
_cell.length_b   1.000
_cell.length_c   1.000
_cell.angle_alpha   90.00
_cell.angle_beta   90.00
_cell.angle_gamma   90.00
#
_symmetry.space_group_name_H-M   'P 1'
#
loop_
_entity.id
_entity.type
_entity.pdbx_description
1 polymer ?
#
loop_
_entity_poly.entity_id
_entity_poly.type
_entity_poly.pdbx_seq_one_letter_code
_entity_poly.pdbx_strand_id
1 'polypeptide(L)'
;MRVGLGQFNEITDDMLAFIKQLGVHDFLMNTPRLPGDARWEYEDLAAIKKQADDADLHLMSLENVPVPFYDKVMLGLPGRDEQIEHMSATVRNMGKAGIPILGYHWMPNSVWRTPEPATLRGGARAT
;
A
#
# COMPACT_ATOMS: atom_id res chain seq x y z
N MET A 1 -10.31 -6.21 18.52
CA MET A 1 -10.39 -5.57 17.19
C MET A 1 -9.27 -4.53 17.12
N ARG A 2 -8.48 -4.50 16.05
CA ARG A 2 -7.45 -3.48 15.81
C ARG A 2 -7.98 -2.51 14.75
N VAL A 3 -8.03 -1.23 15.06
CA VAL A 3 -8.43 -0.18 14.12
C VAL A 3 -7.16 0.35 13.47
N GLY A 4 -7.20 0.57 12.15
CA GLY A 4 -6.11 1.17 11.42
C GLY A 4 -6.60 2.28 10.50
N LEU A 5 -5.76 3.28 10.26
CA LEU A 5 -6.01 4.35 9.28
C LEU A 5 -5.27 4.03 7.97
N GLY A 6 -5.76 4.49 6.82
CA GLY A 6 -5.05 4.22 5.57
C GLY A 6 -5.43 5.12 4.40
N GLN A 7 -5.03 4.68 3.20
CA GLN A 7 -5.08 5.42 1.91
C GLN A 7 -3.95 6.43 1.67
N PHE A 8 -2.81 6.30 2.35
CA PHE A 8 -1.64 7.17 2.14
C PHE A 8 -0.60 6.52 1.22
N ASN A 9 -0.07 7.26 0.24
CA ASN A 9 1.01 6.75 -0.62
C ASN A 9 2.42 7.20 -0.17
N GLU A 10 2.49 8.06 0.83
CA GLU A 10 3.71 8.58 1.45
C GLU A 10 3.53 8.67 2.95
N ILE A 11 4.65 8.63 3.67
CA ILE A 11 4.73 8.80 5.11
C ILE A 11 5.31 10.18 5.42
N THR A 12 4.48 11.02 6.03
CA THR A 12 4.85 12.39 6.42
C THR A 12 4.59 12.61 7.90
N ASP A 13 5.26 13.60 8.50
CA ASP A 13 5.08 13.92 9.92
C ASP A 13 3.64 14.30 10.25
N ASP A 14 2.98 15.08 9.37
CA ASP A 14 1.57 15.44 9.51
C ASP A 14 0.65 14.22 9.52
N MET A 15 0.90 13.24 8.65
CA MET A 15 0.14 11.99 8.61
C MET A 15 0.33 11.20 9.91
N LEU A 16 1.58 11.04 10.37
CA LEU A 16 1.89 10.31 11.59
C LEU A 16 1.25 10.98 12.82
N ALA A 17 1.31 12.32 12.89
CA ALA A 17 0.63 13.09 13.92
C ALA A 17 -0.91 12.91 13.86
N PHE A 18 -1.49 12.93 12.66
CA PHE A 18 -2.93 12.76 12.46
C PHE A 18 -3.41 11.37 12.91
N ILE A 19 -2.67 10.30 12.58
CA ILE A 19 -2.98 8.93 13.02
C ILE A 19 -3.03 8.87 14.56
N LYS A 20 -2.03 9.45 15.23
CA LYS A 20 -1.97 9.50 16.70
C LYS A 20 -3.14 10.29 17.30
N GLN A 21 -3.49 11.42 16.71
CA GLN A 21 -4.60 12.28 17.19
C GLN A 21 -5.96 11.57 17.12
N LEU A 22 -6.13 10.63 16.19
CA LEU A 22 -7.32 9.78 16.13
C LEU A 22 -7.33 8.65 17.17
N GLY A 23 -6.26 8.51 17.97
CA GLY A 23 -6.13 7.45 18.97
C GLY A 23 -5.87 6.08 18.36
N VAL A 24 -5.32 6.02 17.15
CA VAL A 24 -5.03 4.80 16.40
C VAL A 24 -3.51 4.60 16.32
N HIS A 25 -3.06 3.35 16.36
CA HIS A 25 -1.65 2.99 16.27
C HIS A 25 -1.29 2.24 14.99
N ASP A 26 -2.27 1.66 14.30
CA ASP A 26 -2.03 0.87 13.10
C ASP A 26 -2.36 1.69 11.86
N PHE A 27 -1.58 1.52 10.79
CA PHE A 27 -1.93 2.11 9.52
C PHE A 27 -1.54 1.27 8.31
N LEU A 28 -2.14 1.65 7.19
CA LEU A 28 -2.10 1.06 5.87
C LEU A 28 -1.54 2.08 4.88
N MET A 29 -0.65 1.66 3.99
CA MET A 29 -0.24 2.50 2.85
C MET A 29 -0.83 2.03 1.51
N ASN A 30 -1.46 3.01 0.85
CA ASN A 30 -1.99 3.15 -0.51
C ASN A 30 -0.98 3.10 -1.66
N THR A 31 -0.47 1.95 -2.13
CA THR A 31 0.53 1.88 -3.22
C THR A 31 1.72 2.81 -2.93
N PRO A 32 2.51 2.50 -1.88
CA PRO A 32 3.55 3.40 -1.38
C PRO A 32 4.56 3.74 -2.47
N ARG A 33 5.01 5.00 -2.50
CA ARG A 33 6.05 5.47 -3.43
C ARG A 33 7.43 4.97 -3.00
N LEU A 34 7.68 3.69 -3.26
CA LEU A 34 8.97 3.03 -3.06
C LEU A 34 9.75 2.94 -4.37
N PRO A 35 11.09 2.90 -4.32
CA PRO A 35 11.92 2.61 -5.48
C PRO A 35 11.61 1.24 -6.11
N GLY A 36 11.98 1.09 -7.39
CA GLY A 36 11.94 -0.17 -8.13
C GLY A 36 10.81 -0.27 -9.15
N ASP A 37 11.11 -0.89 -10.29
CA ASP A 37 10.19 -1.03 -11.42
C ASP A 37 9.55 -2.43 -11.52
N ALA A 38 10.06 -3.41 -10.78
CA ALA A 38 9.65 -4.81 -10.88
C ALA A 38 9.25 -5.46 -9.55
N ARG A 39 9.83 -5.01 -8.43
CA ARG A 39 9.59 -5.51 -7.07
C ARG A 39 10.04 -4.48 -6.04
N TRP A 40 9.66 -4.69 -4.78
CA TRP A 40 10.22 -3.95 -3.65
C TRP A 40 11.40 -4.68 -3.01
N GLU A 41 12.47 -3.95 -2.73
CA GLU A 41 13.62 -4.45 -2.01
C GLU A 41 13.40 -4.35 -0.49
N TYR A 42 14.12 -5.21 0.26
CA TYR A 42 13.97 -5.29 1.71
C TYR A 42 14.35 -3.97 2.39
N GLU A 43 15.40 -3.32 1.93
CA GLU A 43 15.95 -2.09 2.48
C GLU A 43 14.93 -0.95 2.44
N ASP A 44 14.21 -0.81 1.32
CA ASP A 44 13.17 0.20 1.14
C ASP A 44 12.00 -0.03 2.08
N LEU A 45 11.56 -1.29 2.21
CA LEU A 45 10.49 -1.69 3.13
C LEU A 45 10.89 -1.51 4.60
N ALA A 46 12.13 -1.85 4.95
CA ALA A 46 12.67 -1.68 6.29
C ALA A 46 12.80 -0.19 6.66
N ALA A 47 13.17 0.67 5.70
CA ALA A 47 13.27 2.11 5.91
C ALA A 47 11.90 2.72 6.25
N ILE A 48 10.85 2.43 5.48
CA ILE A 48 9.51 2.96 5.78
C ILE A 48 8.93 2.36 7.07
N LYS A 49 9.21 1.09 7.36
CA LYS A 49 8.80 0.45 8.61
C LYS A 49 9.50 1.12 9.80
N LYS A 50 10.78 1.45 9.68
CA LYS A 50 11.53 2.18 10.70
C LYS A 50 10.95 3.57 10.94
N GLN A 51 10.58 4.30 9.89
CA GLN A 51 9.97 5.63 10.05
C GLN A 51 8.63 5.56 10.81
N ALA A 52 7.84 4.50 10.59
CA ALA A 52 6.64 4.24 11.38
C ALA A 52 6.96 3.93 12.85
N ASP A 53 7.94 3.05 13.08
CA ASP A 53 8.34 2.61 14.43
C ASP A 53 8.94 3.75 15.26
N ASP A 54 9.75 4.61 14.65
CA ASP A 54 10.32 5.82 15.29
C ASP A 54 9.22 6.81 15.72
N ALA A 55 8.03 6.69 15.12
CA ALA A 55 6.84 7.42 15.49
C ALA A 55 5.88 6.60 16.36
N ASP A 56 6.26 5.49 16.98
CA ASP A 56 5.37 4.65 17.81
C ASP A 56 4.07 4.21 17.08
N LEU A 57 4.16 4.01 15.77
CA LEU A 57 3.07 3.57 14.90
C LEU A 57 3.44 2.26 14.21
N HIS A 58 2.44 1.46 13.87
CA HIS A 58 2.64 0.18 13.23
C HIS A 58 2.18 0.23 11.77
N LEU A 59 3.14 0.16 10.85
CA LEU A 59 2.85 -0.12 9.45
C LEU A 59 2.42 -1.59 9.32
N MET A 60 1.11 -1.83 9.27
CA MET A 60 0.54 -3.18 9.33
C MET A 60 0.27 -3.79 7.97
N SER A 61 0.01 -2.96 6.95
CA SER A 61 -0.35 -3.44 5.63
C SER A 61 0.10 -2.50 4.52
N LEU A 62 0.41 -3.08 3.37
CA LEU A 62 0.55 -2.38 2.11
C LEU A 62 -0.56 -2.83 1.18
N GLU A 63 -1.21 -1.88 0.52
CA GLU A 63 -2.23 -2.12 -0.50
C GLU A 63 -2.12 -0.96 -1.49
N ASN A 64 -1.77 -1.09 -2.76
CA ASN A 64 -1.41 -2.27 -3.51
C ASN A 64 0.10 -2.26 -3.84
N VAL A 65 0.55 -3.22 -4.64
CA VAL A 65 1.80 -3.04 -5.42
C VAL A 65 1.50 -2.30 -6.73
N PRO A 66 2.49 -1.66 -7.38
CA PRO A 66 2.32 -1.14 -8.73
C PRO A 66 1.81 -2.21 -9.71
N VAL A 67 0.80 -1.89 -10.52
CA VAL A 67 0.24 -2.82 -11.53
C VAL A 67 1.32 -3.43 -12.46
N PRO A 68 2.35 -2.70 -12.91
CA PRO A 68 3.43 -3.27 -13.72
C PRO A 68 4.24 -4.40 -13.06
N PHE A 69 4.12 -4.61 -11.73
CA PHE A 69 4.78 -5.74 -11.07
C PHE A 69 4.19 -7.09 -11.49
N TYR A 70 2.93 -7.13 -11.95
CA TYR A 70 2.21 -8.40 -12.17
C TYR A 70 1.14 -8.35 -13.28
N ASP A 71 1.16 -7.35 -14.15
CA ASP A 71 0.23 -7.20 -15.28
C ASP A 71 0.30 -8.35 -16.29
N LYS A 72 1.50 -8.85 -16.63
CA LYS A 72 1.68 -10.03 -17.49
C LYS A 72 1.14 -11.29 -16.82
N VAL A 73 1.19 -11.38 -15.49
CA VAL A 73 0.53 -12.45 -14.74
C VAL A 73 -0.98 -12.37 -14.90
N MET A 74 -1.57 -11.18 -14.72
CA MET A 74 -3.01 -10.99 -14.90
C MET A 74 -3.48 -11.37 -16.31
N LEU A 75 -2.70 -11.01 -17.33
CA LEU A 75 -3.05 -11.16 -18.74
C LEU A 75 -2.55 -12.48 -19.37
N GLY A 76 -1.78 -13.28 -18.63
CA GLY A 76 -1.20 -14.53 -19.14
C GLY A 76 -0.16 -14.33 -20.26
N LEU A 77 0.58 -13.22 -20.26
CA LEU A 77 1.54 -12.85 -21.31
C LEU A 77 2.93 -13.47 -21.08
N PRO A 78 3.78 -13.55 -22.14
CA PRO A 78 5.19 -13.90 -21.96
C PRO A 78 5.89 -13.02 -20.92
N GLY A 79 6.67 -13.63 -20.04
CA GLY A 79 7.30 -12.95 -18.89
C GLY A 79 6.45 -12.97 -17.60
N ARG A 80 5.27 -13.61 -17.60
CA ARG A 80 4.48 -13.80 -16.37
C ARG A 80 5.25 -14.57 -15.28
N ASP A 81 6.04 -15.57 -15.64
CA ASP A 81 6.72 -16.41 -14.66
C ASP A 81 7.81 -15.61 -13.93
N GLU A 82 8.48 -14.68 -14.64
CA GLU A 82 9.41 -13.71 -14.04
C GLU A 82 8.68 -12.77 -13.05
N GLN A 83 7.51 -12.24 -13.43
CA GLN A 83 6.71 -11.42 -12.52
C GLN A 83 6.22 -12.19 -11.29
N ILE A 84 5.90 -13.47 -11.42
CA ILE A 84 5.55 -14.33 -10.28
C ILE A 84 6.72 -14.44 -9.30
N GLU A 85 7.95 -14.59 -9.79
CA GLU A 85 9.15 -14.61 -8.95
C GLU A 85 9.38 -13.26 -8.27
N HIS A 86 9.24 -12.14 -8.98
CA HIS A 86 9.36 -10.78 -8.42
C HIS A 86 8.30 -10.48 -7.35
N MET A 87 7.05 -10.91 -7.58
CA MET A 87 5.97 -10.82 -6.58
C MET A 87 6.26 -11.69 -5.36
N SER A 88 6.75 -12.91 -5.56
CA SER A 88 7.16 -13.80 -4.46
C SER A 88 8.30 -13.19 -3.64
N ALA A 89 9.27 -12.55 -4.29
CA ALA A 89 10.34 -11.81 -3.62
C ALA A 89 9.78 -10.62 -2.81
N THR A 90 8.85 -9.85 -3.37
CA THR A 90 8.16 -8.75 -2.67
C THR A 90 7.48 -9.25 -1.38
N VAL A 91 6.71 -10.34 -1.46
CA VAL A 91 6.03 -10.94 -0.30
C VAL A 91 7.05 -11.40 0.76
N ARG A 92 8.15 -12.05 0.34
CA ARG A 92 9.22 -12.47 1.27
C ARG A 92 9.90 -11.26 1.94
N ASN A 93 10.17 -10.20 1.18
CA ASN A 93 10.80 -8.99 1.69
C ASN A 93 9.88 -8.26 2.69
N MET A 94 8.58 -8.18 2.40
CA MET A 94 7.59 -7.65 3.36
C MET A 94 7.57 -8.46 4.66
N GLY A 95 7.56 -9.79 4.56
CA GLY A 95 7.63 -10.67 5.73
C GLY A 95 8.91 -10.45 6.55
N LYS A 96 10.06 -10.31 5.88
CA LYS A 96 11.35 -10.01 6.52
C LYS A 96 11.37 -8.63 7.19
N ALA A 97 10.72 -7.64 6.60
CA ALA A 97 10.57 -6.29 7.17
C ALA A 97 9.55 -6.23 8.32
N GLY A 98 8.79 -7.30 8.55
CA GLY A 98 7.75 -7.33 9.59
C GLY A 98 6.48 -6.59 9.19
N ILE A 99 6.17 -6.51 7.89
CA ILE A 99 4.91 -5.98 7.37
C ILE A 99 4.03 -7.18 6.97
N PRO A 100 3.06 -7.58 7.80
CA PRO A 100 2.46 -8.91 7.71
C PRO A 100 1.34 -9.04 6.67
N ILE A 101 0.82 -7.94 6.13
CA ILE A 101 -0.39 -7.96 5.29
C ILE A 101 -0.09 -7.29 3.95
N LEU A 102 -0.31 -8.04 2.87
CA LEU A 102 -0.36 -7.52 1.50
C LEU A 102 -1.80 -7.56 0.99
N GLY A 103 -2.36 -6.39 0.71
CA GLY A 103 -3.55 -6.24 -0.12
C GLY A 103 -3.16 -6.06 -1.58
N TYR A 104 -3.84 -6.75 -2.49
CA TYR A 104 -3.67 -6.59 -3.93
C TYR A 104 -5.01 -6.83 -4.64
N HIS A 105 -5.12 -6.43 -5.90
CA HIS A 105 -6.31 -6.66 -6.72
C HIS A 105 -5.99 -7.36 -8.05
N TRP A 106 -7.00 -7.94 -8.70
CA TRP A 106 -6.88 -8.61 -10.00
C TRP A 106 -7.70 -7.90 -11.08
N MET A 107 -7.51 -6.58 -11.19
CA MET A 107 -8.25 -5.72 -12.12
C MET A 107 -7.24 -5.07 -13.09
N PRO A 108 -7.05 -5.63 -14.31
CA PRO A 108 -6.04 -5.13 -15.26
C PRO A 108 -6.24 -3.68 -15.66
N ASN A 109 -7.48 -3.20 -15.64
CA ASN A 109 -7.82 -1.84 -16.01
C ASN A 109 -7.96 -0.91 -14.80
N SER A 110 -7.45 -1.25 -13.60
CA SER A 110 -7.66 -0.47 -12.36
C SER A 110 -9.09 -0.48 -11.80
N VAL A 111 -9.25 0.10 -10.60
CA VAL A 111 -10.54 0.29 -9.92
C VAL A 111 -11.12 1.64 -10.33
N TRP A 112 -12.30 1.64 -10.93
CA TRP A 112 -12.94 2.85 -11.42
C TRP A 112 -14.00 3.37 -10.46
N ARG A 113 -14.14 4.70 -10.44
CA ARG A 113 -15.27 5.40 -9.83
C ARG A 113 -15.86 6.36 -10.86
N THR A 114 -17.18 6.56 -10.84
CA THR A 114 -17.84 7.59 -11.64
C THR A 114 -17.18 8.96 -11.36
N PRO A 115 -16.79 9.71 -12.40
CA PRO A 115 -16.28 11.07 -12.24
C PRO A 115 -17.33 11.97 -11.56
N GLU A 116 -16.84 12.99 -10.84
CA GLU A 116 -17.65 14.00 -10.13
C GLU A 116 -18.47 13.48 -8.94
N PRO A 117 -17.91 13.52 -7.71
CA PRO A 117 -18.67 13.25 -6.51
C PRO A 117 -19.81 14.26 -6.33
N ALA A 118 -20.99 13.78 -5.95
CA ALA A 118 -22.13 14.62 -5.57
C ALA A 118 -21.87 15.33 -4.24
N THR A 119 -22.48 16.50 -4.06
CA THR A 119 -22.49 17.21 -2.78
C THR A 119 -23.62 16.66 -1.91
N LEU A 120 -23.26 16.03 -0.80
CA LEU A 120 -24.16 15.51 0.21
C LEU A 120 -24.44 16.56 1.31
N ARG A 121 -25.22 16.15 2.32
CA ARG A 121 -25.50 16.97 3.50
C ARG A 121 -24.19 17.39 4.19
N GLY A 122 -24.16 18.61 4.71
CA GLY A 122 -22.98 19.16 5.37
C GLY A 122 -21.83 19.53 4.40
N GLY A 123 -22.07 19.58 3.09
CA GLY A 123 -21.06 19.96 2.10
C GLY A 123 -20.05 18.86 1.74
N ALA A 124 -20.23 17.64 2.27
CA ALA A 124 -19.38 16.51 1.95
C ALA A 124 -19.50 16.09 0.50
N ARG A 125 -18.40 15.61 -0.11
CA ARG A 125 -18.36 15.12 -1.48
C ARG A 125 -18.31 13.58 -1.49
N ALA A 126 -19.32 12.92 -2.04
CA ALA A 126 -19.38 11.46 -2.12
C ALA A 126 -20.28 10.97 -3.28
N THR A 127 -20.22 9.68 -3.59
CA THR A 127 -21.04 8.98 -4.60
C THR A 127 -22.05 8.09 -3.94
#